data_AF-A0A0U1M014-F1
#
_entry.id   AF-A0A0U1M014-F1
#
_cell.length_a   1.000
_cell.length_b   1.000
_cell.length_c   1.000
_cell.angle_alpha   90.00
_cell.angle_beta   90.00
_cell.angle_gamma   90.00
#
_symmetry.space_group_name_H-M   'P 1'
#
loop_
_entity.id
_entity.type
_entity.pdbx_description
1 polymer ?
#
loop_
_entity_poly.entity_id
_entity_poly.type
_entity_poly.pdbx_seq_one_letter_code
_entity_poly.pdbx_strand_id
1 'polypeptide(L)'
;MLHRLQFDFTLEFAQAEILAGIYLYRKLRTRDAWRHMNAGCTALSVMIRRDLRGQTQRDQTEWNTIRRLYWVSLNLESDLLAYYPGLPRSPLYKLEDSVALPLGCEESATTHMPASVRKVYTFFLAETGLKAILKRMPSFGRGNDLDTDNPPDQYQTTLTTAAAYPSAVHQELESQLSTWLAGVPSFLGWSPEPCLVHALHKSNVAFTIQDWTLVQDTLLAAQNLVQIFVSEQSDPDPILQHRVRLVMNTLESAMVKCFVQRRYTQEVGRFLQIATEMINNNYTITASPRG
;
A
#
# COMPACT_ATOMS: atom_id res chain seq x y z
N MET A 1 14.32 45.46 10.97
CA MET A 1 12.95 44.94 10.82
C MET A 1 13.01 43.55 10.20
N LEU A 2 13.25 42.52 11.03
CA LEU A 2 13.04 41.14 10.63
C LEU A 2 11.54 40.88 10.82
N HIS A 3 10.76 40.99 9.74
CA HIS A 3 9.44 40.35 9.71
C HIS A 3 9.70 38.89 10.09
N ARG A 4 9.32 38.51 11.31
CA ARG A 4 9.20 37.10 11.68
C ARG A 4 8.32 36.51 10.59
N LEU A 5 8.89 35.61 9.78
CA LEU A 5 8.12 34.59 9.10
C LEU A 5 7.39 33.83 10.21
N GLN A 6 6.20 34.32 10.60
CA GLN A 6 5.19 33.48 11.18
C GLN A 6 4.91 32.46 10.08
N PHE A 7 5.64 31.34 10.11
CA PHE A 7 5.14 30.12 9.51
C PHE A 7 3.86 29.84 10.27
N ASP A 8 2.73 30.30 9.71
CA ASP A 8 1.44 29.92 10.22
C ASP A 8 1.34 28.43 9.93
N PHE A 9 1.55 27.63 10.98
CA PHE A 9 1.37 26.19 10.98
C PHE A 9 -0.13 25.89 10.89
N THR A 10 -0.73 26.25 9.77
CA THR A 10 -2.14 26.04 9.47
C THR A 10 -2.35 24.67 8.83
N LEU A 11 -3.60 24.23 8.84
CA LEU A 11 -4.01 23.00 8.18
C LEU A 11 -3.78 23.10 6.66
N GLU A 12 -4.07 24.24 6.05
CA GLU A 12 -3.91 24.48 4.61
C GLU A 12 -2.45 24.43 4.20
N PHE A 13 -1.55 25.00 5.01
CA PHE A 13 -0.11 24.91 4.76
C PHE A 13 0.35 23.45 4.80
N ALA A 14 -0.03 22.70 5.83
CA ALA A 14 0.30 21.29 5.92
C ALA A 14 -0.23 20.50 4.72
N GLN A 15 -1.49 20.71 4.33
CA GLN A 15 -2.11 20.06 3.17
C GLN A 15 -1.36 20.39 1.88
N ALA A 16 -1.05 21.66 1.64
CA ALA A 16 -0.34 22.09 0.44
C ALA A 16 1.05 21.47 0.34
N GLU A 17 1.82 21.46 1.45
CA GLU A 17 3.15 20.86 1.51
C GLU A 17 3.11 19.34 1.28
N ILE A 18 2.16 18.63 1.90
CA ILE A 18 2.01 17.18 1.71
C ILE A 18 1.63 16.86 0.26
N LEU A 19 0.69 17.59 -0.32
CA LEU A 19 0.27 17.40 -1.71
C LEU A 19 1.39 17.73 -2.71
N ALA A 20 2.15 18.80 -2.46
CA ALA A 20 3.34 19.14 -3.26
C ALA A 20 4.39 18.02 -3.17
N GLY A 21 4.60 17.48 -1.97
CA GLY A 21 5.45 16.32 -1.73
C GLY A 21 5.05 15.11 -2.58
N ILE A 22 3.78 14.71 -2.51
CA ILE A 22 3.23 13.59 -3.31
C ILE A 22 3.40 13.85 -4.81
N TYR A 23 3.10 15.05 -5.28
CA TYR A 23 3.25 15.42 -6.68
C TYR A 23 4.71 15.30 -7.16
N LEU A 24 5.66 15.84 -6.38
CA LEU A 24 7.08 15.77 -6.70
C LEU A 24 7.62 14.34 -6.63
N TYR A 25 7.12 13.53 -5.70
CA TYR A 25 7.47 12.12 -5.60
C TYR A 25 7.05 11.36 -6.87
N ARG A 26 5.84 11.62 -7.39
CA ARG A 26 5.37 11.09 -8.68
C ARG A 26 6.21 11.54 -9.88
N LYS A 27 6.91 12.67 -9.76
CA LYS A 27 7.88 13.17 -10.76
C LYS A 27 9.30 12.66 -10.53
N LEU A 28 9.50 11.69 -9.63
CA LEU A 28 10.80 11.12 -9.26
C LEU A 28 11.78 12.16 -8.69
N ARG A 29 11.27 13.28 -8.17
CA ARG A 29 12.07 14.32 -7.49
C ARG A 29 12.15 14.06 -6.00
N THR A 30 12.69 12.90 -5.61
CA THR A 30 12.64 12.38 -4.22
C THR A 30 13.13 13.38 -3.17
N ARG A 31 14.23 14.10 -3.43
CA ARG A 31 14.78 15.06 -2.46
C ARG A 31 13.86 16.25 -2.22
N ASP A 32 13.23 16.76 -3.27
CA ASP A 32 12.30 17.88 -3.15
C ASP A 32 10.97 17.41 -2.56
N ALA A 33 10.50 16.25 -2.98
CA ALA A 33 9.34 15.58 -2.40
C ALA A 33 9.48 15.44 -0.88
N TRP A 34 10.64 14.91 -0.44
CA TRP A 34 10.96 14.76 0.97
C TRP A 34 10.94 16.10 1.72
N ARG A 35 11.53 17.17 1.16
CA ARG A 35 11.53 18.50 1.80
C ARG A 35 10.12 18.99 2.08
N HIS A 36 9.24 18.91 1.08
CA HIS A 36 7.84 19.31 1.21
C HIS A 36 7.07 18.40 2.18
N MET A 37 7.25 17.08 2.08
CA MET A 37 6.63 16.14 3.02
C MET A 37 7.06 16.43 4.46
N ASN A 38 8.35 16.61 4.72
CA ASN A 38 8.87 16.91 6.05
C ASN A 38 8.36 18.25 6.59
N ALA A 39 8.27 19.29 5.74
CA ALA A 39 7.70 20.58 6.13
C ALA A 39 6.24 20.44 6.56
N GLY A 40 5.42 19.75 5.76
CA GLY A 40 4.02 19.47 6.09
C GLY A 40 3.86 18.60 7.34
N CYS A 41 4.67 17.56 7.49
CA CYS A 41 4.70 16.70 8.68
C CYS A 41 5.09 17.47 9.96
N THR A 42 6.06 18.36 9.84
CA THR A 42 6.49 19.24 10.94
C THR A 42 5.36 20.19 11.33
N ALA A 43 4.71 20.83 10.35
CA ALA A 43 3.58 21.72 10.60
C ALA A 43 2.42 21.00 11.30
N LEU A 44 2.05 19.81 10.81
CA LEU A 44 1.09 18.93 11.47
C LEU A 44 1.46 18.63 12.92
N SER A 45 2.71 18.27 13.18
CA SER A 45 3.16 17.91 14.52
C SER A 45 3.04 19.08 15.51
N VAL A 46 3.37 20.29 15.06
CA VAL A 46 3.29 21.52 15.87
C VAL A 46 1.84 21.84 16.15
N MET A 47 1.01 21.77 15.11
CA MET A 47 -0.43 21.99 15.20
C MET A 47 -1.09 21.03 16.20
N ILE A 48 -0.91 19.71 16.02
CA ILE A 48 -1.52 18.70 16.90
C ILE A 48 -1.07 18.87 18.35
N ARG A 49 0.23 19.15 18.60
CA ARG A 49 0.73 19.38 19.96
C ARG A 49 0.13 20.61 20.62
N ARG A 50 -0.07 21.70 19.87
CA ARG A 50 -0.75 22.91 20.35
C ARG A 50 -2.18 22.58 20.80
N ASP A 51 -2.86 21.75 20.02
CA ASP A 51 -4.27 21.39 20.22
C ASP A 51 -4.44 20.48 21.44
N LEU A 52 -3.57 19.47 21.56
CA LEU A 52 -3.53 18.56 22.71
C LEU A 52 -3.22 19.30 24.03
N ARG A 53 -2.55 20.45 23.98
CA ARG A 53 -2.30 21.32 25.15
C ARG A 53 -3.49 22.23 25.49
N GLY A 54 -4.61 22.10 24.79
CA GLY A 54 -5.80 22.93 25.00
C GLY A 54 -5.65 24.38 24.53
N GLN A 55 -4.62 24.69 23.72
CA GLN A 55 -4.34 26.06 23.28
C GLN A 55 -5.19 26.48 22.08
N THR A 56 -5.94 25.57 21.48
CA THR A 56 -6.84 25.86 20.35
C THR A 56 -8.01 24.90 20.38
N GLN A 57 -9.24 25.42 20.43
CA GLN A 57 -10.45 24.63 20.23
C GLN A 57 -10.76 24.56 18.73
N ARG A 58 -10.99 23.35 18.24
CA ARG A 58 -11.45 23.10 16.87
C ARG A 58 -12.78 22.40 16.89
N ASP A 59 -13.53 22.60 15.82
CA ASP A 59 -14.69 21.77 15.58
C ASP A 59 -14.25 20.32 15.27
N GLN A 60 -15.20 19.40 15.39
CA GLN A 60 -14.95 17.97 15.19
C GLN A 60 -14.55 17.65 13.74
N THR A 61 -15.01 18.43 12.77
CA THR A 61 -14.78 18.20 11.34
C THR A 61 -13.34 18.53 10.96
N GLU A 62 -12.83 19.66 11.42
CA GLU A 62 -11.45 20.10 11.28
C GLU A 62 -10.52 19.12 11.99
N TRP A 63 -10.85 18.73 13.23
CA TRP A 63 -10.06 17.73 13.97
C TRP A 63 -10.00 16.38 13.26
N ASN A 64 -11.12 15.91 12.69
CA ASN A 64 -11.15 14.69 11.89
C ASN A 64 -10.28 14.81 10.63
N THR A 65 -10.25 15.99 10.00
CA THR A 65 -9.40 16.27 8.84
C THR A 65 -7.92 16.24 9.22
N ILE A 66 -7.55 16.87 10.35
CA ILE A 66 -6.20 16.84 10.92
C ILE A 66 -5.77 15.40 11.20
N ARG A 67 -6.63 14.60 11.83
CA ARG A 67 -6.35 13.17 12.12
C ARG A 67 -6.13 12.36 10.84
N ARG A 68 -6.97 12.55 9.82
CA ARG A 68 -6.79 11.85 8.53
C ARG A 68 -5.46 12.25 7.89
N LEU A 69 -5.16 13.55 7.85
CA LEU A 69 -3.93 14.05 7.27
C LEU A 69 -2.70 13.54 8.03
N TYR A 70 -2.75 13.51 9.37
CA TYR A 70 -1.73 12.91 10.23
C TYR A 70 -1.40 11.47 9.83
N TRP A 71 -2.41 10.60 9.75
CA TRP A 71 -2.19 9.18 9.43
C TRP A 71 -1.74 8.98 7.99
N VAL A 72 -2.24 9.78 7.05
CA VAL A 72 -1.78 9.77 5.65
C VAL A 72 -0.30 10.14 5.59
N SER A 73 0.09 11.25 6.23
CA SER A 73 1.47 11.72 6.27
C SER A 73 2.40 10.72 6.93
N LEU A 74 2.00 10.13 8.06
CA LEU A 74 2.80 9.16 8.78
C LEU A 74 3.06 7.90 7.95
N ASN A 75 2.05 7.38 7.25
CA ASN A 75 2.22 6.23 6.37
C ASN A 75 3.12 6.57 5.19
N LEU A 76 2.87 7.68 4.51
CA LEU A 76 3.68 8.11 3.37
C LEU A 76 5.15 8.36 3.75
N GLU A 77 5.38 8.99 4.90
CA GLU A 77 6.73 9.17 5.44
C GLU A 77 7.38 7.81 5.74
N SER A 78 6.67 6.90 6.42
CA SER A 78 7.19 5.58 6.76
C SER A 78 7.58 4.79 5.51
N ASP A 79 6.76 4.82 4.46
CA ASP A 79 7.04 4.14 3.21
C ASP A 79 8.25 4.77 2.52
N LEU A 80 8.34 6.10 2.47
CA LEU A 80 9.46 6.81 1.86
C LEU A 80 10.78 6.53 2.61
N LEU A 81 10.78 6.52 3.94
CA LEU A 81 11.95 6.21 4.75
C LEU A 81 12.41 4.75 4.62
N ALA A 82 11.48 3.82 4.35
CA ALA A 82 11.84 2.43 4.06
C ALA A 82 12.68 2.29 2.77
N TYR A 83 12.40 3.12 1.76
CA TYR A 83 13.20 3.18 0.53
C TYR A 83 14.46 4.04 0.66
N TYR A 84 14.44 5.06 1.52
CA TYR A 84 15.50 6.05 1.66
C TYR A 84 15.89 6.25 3.14
N PRO A 85 16.59 5.29 3.75
CA PRO A 85 16.87 5.29 5.20
C PRO A 85 17.79 6.43 5.65
N GLY A 86 18.50 7.09 4.72
CA GLY A 86 19.36 8.23 5.01
C GLY A 86 18.63 9.58 5.19
N LEU A 87 17.31 9.63 5.01
CA LEU A 87 16.53 10.84 5.22
C LEU A 87 16.16 10.99 6.71
N PRO A 88 16.21 12.22 7.26
CA PRO A 88 15.86 12.44 8.66
C PRO A 88 14.38 12.13 8.91
N ARG A 89 14.01 11.60 10.06
CA ARG A 89 12.60 11.38 10.39
C ARG A 89 11.94 12.65 10.95
N SER A 90 10.70 12.94 10.56
CA SER A 90 9.90 14.03 11.11
C SER A 90 9.46 13.72 12.56
N PRO A 91 8.99 14.72 13.32
CA PRO A 91 8.48 14.50 14.69
C PRO A 91 7.10 13.82 14.77
N LEU A 92 6.45 13.46 13.65
CA LEU A 92 5.09 12.89 13.65
C LEU A 92 4.98 11.56 14.40
N TYR A 93 5.98 10.69 14.31
CA TYR A 93 5.94 9.37 14.95
C TYR A 93 5.78 9.45 16.48
N LYS A 94 6.21 10.56 17.09
CA LYS A 94 6.09 10.79 18.54
C LYS A 94 4.65 11.02 18.99
N LEU A 95 3.72 11.16 18.05
CA LEU A 95 2.31 11.40 18.31
C LEU A 95 1.45 10.16 18.07
N GLU A 96 2.04 9.02 17.68
CA GLU A 96 1.31 7.79 17.33
C GLU A 96 0.39 7.32 18.48
N ASP A 97 0.85 7.46 19.73
CA ASP A 97 0.07 7.07 20.91
C ASP A 97 -0.98 8.11 21.33
N SER A 98 -0.82 9.36 20.90
CA SER A 98 -1.71 10.47 21.26
C SER A 98 -2.81 10.73 20.24
N VAL A 99 -2.61 10.32 18.99
CA VAL A 99 -3.56 10.55 17.91
C VAL A 99 -4.28 9.26 17.61
N ALA A 100 -5.53 9.14 18.06
CA ALA A 100 -6.35 7.98 17.74
C ALA A 100 -6.43 7.77 16.21
N LEU A 101 -6.34 6.50 15.78
CA LEU A 101 -6.65 6.08 14.41
C LEU A 101 -7.92 6.78 13.93
N PRO A 102 -8.04 7.20 12.66
CA PRO A 102 -9.23 7.89 12.20
C PRO A 102 -10.42 6.94 12.35
N LEU A 103 -11.18 7.08 13.44
CA LEU A 103 -12.40 6.33 13.67
C LEU A 103 -13.44 6.82 12.65
N GLY A 104 -14.12 5.88 12.02
CA GLY A 104 -14.97 6.15 10.84
C GLY A 104 -15.11 4.95 9.89
N CYS A 105 -14.60 3.77 10.25
CA CYS A 105 -14.84 2.51 9.52
C CYS A 105 -16.25 1.93 9.72
N GLU A 106 -17.08 2.52 10.59
CA GLU A 106 -18.47 2.10 10.63
C GLU A 106 -19.08 2.35 9.25
N GLU A 107 -19.75 1.33 8.71
CA GLU A 107 -20.44 1.45 7.42
C GLU A 107 -21.38 2.67 7.42
N SER A 108 -21.97 2.97 8.58
CA SER A 108 -22.78 4.17 8.87
C SER A 108 -22.08 5.51 8.60
N ALA A 109 -20.77 5.62 8.85
CA ALA A 109 -20.01 6.86 8.72
C ALA A 109 -19.54 7.13 7.28
N THR A 110 -19.53 6.11 6.41
CA THR A 110 -19.03 6.20 5.03
C THR A 110 -20.08 5.94 3.96
N THR A 111 -21.32 5.57 4.35
CA THR A 111 -22.47 5.36 3.46
C THR A 111 -22.79 6.55 2.56
N HIS A 112 -22.52 7.77 3.02
CA HIS A 112 -22.72 8.99 2.23
C HIS A 112 -21.67 9.17 1.12
N MET A 113 -20.55 8.44 1.16
CA MET A 113 -19.46 8.57 0.19
C MET A 113 -19.72 7.71 -1.06
N PRO A 114 -19.25 8.13 -2.25
CA PRO A 114 -19.25 7.28 -3.44
C PRO A 114 -18.57 5.94 -3.17
N ALA A 115 -19.09 4.86 -3.75
CA ALA A 115 -18.61 3.50 -3.47
C ALA A 115 -17.09 3.31 -3.74
N SER A 116 -16.54 4.00 -4.74
CA SER A 116 -15.10 3.99 -5.03
C SER A 116 -14.27 4.65 -3.93
N VAL A 117 -14.69 5.83 -3.47
CA VAL A 117 -14.03 6.60 -2.40
C VAL A 117 -14.09 5.83 -1.09
N ARG A 118 -15.27 5.27 -0.76
CA ARG A 118 -15.46 4.43 0.41
C ARG A 118 -14.48 3.25 0.44
N LYS A 119 -14.33 2.53 -0.68
CA LYS A 119 -13.36 1.42 -0.80
C LYS A 119 -11.92 1.87 -0.54
N VAL A 120 -11.47 2.94 -1.20
CA VAL A 120 -10.10 3.47 -1.02
C VAL A 120 -9.86 3.88 0.44
N TYR A 121 -10.83 4.57 1.04
CA TYR A 121 -10.75 4.99 2.43
C TYR A 121 -10.68 3.80 3.39
N THR A 122 -11.49 2.77 3.20
CA THR A 122 -11.45 1.57 4.04
C THR A 122 -10.14 0.80 3.88
N PHE A 123 -9.60 0.68 2.66
CA PHE A 123 -8.27 0.06 2.47
C PHE A 123 -7.15 0.84 3.16
N PHE A 124 -7.17 2.17 3.08
CA PHE A 124 -6.21 3.01 3.78
C PHE A 124 -6.26 2.79 5.31
N LEU A 125 -7.45 2.71 5.89
CA LEU A 125 -7.60 2.47 7.33
C LEU A 125 -7.19 1.05 7.73
N ALA A 126 -7.55 0.06 6.91
CA ALA A 126 -7.13 -1.32 7.06
C ALA A 126 -5.59 -1.43 7.07
N GLU A 127 -4.92 -0.83 6.09
CA GLU A 127 -3.46 -0.77 6.00
C GLU A 127 -2.84 -0.07 7.21
N THR A 128 -3.39 1.07 7.62
CA THR A 128 -2.90 1.84 8.77
C THR A 128 -3.00 1.04 10.06
N GLY A 129 -4.14 0.38 10.28
CA GLY A 129 -4.34 -0.49 11.45
C GLY A 129 -3.36 -1.67 11.46
N LEU A 130 -3.14 -2.30 10.30
CA LEU A 130 -2.19 -3.39 10.19
C LEU A 130 -0.75 -2.93 10.44
N LYS A 131 -0.33 -1.79 9.87
CA LYS A 131 0.99 -1.18 10.13
C LYS A 131 1.18 -0.89 11.62
N ALA A 132 0.14 -0.40 12.31
CA ALA A 132 0.19 -0.14 13.75
C ALA A 132 0.35 -1.43 14.58
N ILE A 133 -0.34 -2.52 14.19
CA ILE A 133 -0.18 -3.85 14.82
C ILE A 133 1.25 -4.38 14.58
N LEU A 134 1.73 -4.33 13.33
CA LEU A 134 3.03 -4.88 12.93
C LEU A 134 4.21 -4.15 13.60
N LYS A 135 4.12 -2.83 13.76
CA LYS A 135 5.15 -2.02 14.45
C LYS A 135 5.39 -2.43 15.91
N ARG A 136 4.41 -3.07 16.56
CA ARG A 136 4.53 -3.54 17.96
C ARG A 136 5.26 -4.88 18.08
N MET A 137 5.64 -5.50 16.96
CA MET A 137 6.39 -6.75 16.98
C MET A 137 7.87 -6.51 17.30
N PRO A 138 8.45 -7.17 18.34
CA PRO A 138 9.85 -7.02 18.72
C PRO A 138 10.87 -7.36 17.62
N SER A 139 10.43 -8.07 16.57
CA SER A 139 11.30 -8.60 15.50
C SER A 139 11.24 -7.82 14.18
N PHE A 140 10.31 -6.87 14.03
CA PHE A 140 10.13 -6.15 12.75
C PHE A 140 11.10 -4.97 12.56
N GLY A 141 11.87 -4.62 13.61
CA GLY A 141 12.74 -3.44 13.65
C GLY A 141 14.25 -3.72 13.76
N ARG A 142 14.75 -4.92 13.41
CA ARG A 142 16.20 -5.15 13.41
C ARG A 142 16.84 -4.60 12.14
N GLY A 143 16.99 -3.29 12.09
CA GLY A 143 17.69 -2.57 11.03
C GLY A 143 17.71 -1.07 11.31
N ASN A 144 18.85 -0.59 11.83
CA ASN A 144 19.30 0.81 11.88
C ASN A 144 19.23 1.61 13.20
N ASP A 145 19.22 0.96 14.37
CA ASP A 145 19.80 1.59 15.56
C ASP A 145 21.29 1.24 15.61
N LEU A 146 22.08 1.95 14.81
CA LEU A 146 23.52 2.10 15.02
C LEU A 146 23.74 3.13 16.14
N ASP A 147 23.36 2.77 17.36
CA ASP A 147 23.96 3.29 18.58
C ASP A 147 24.60 2.08 19.29
N THR A 148 25.72 1.62 18.72
CA THR A 148 26.59 0.63 19.35
C THR A 148 27.45 1.33 20.40
N ASP A 149 27.02 1.26 21.64
CA ASP A 149 27.89 1.44 22.81
C ASP A 149 27.67 0.31 23.84
N ASN A 150 27.45 -0.92 23.37
CA ASN A 150 27.56 -2.12 24.20
C ASN A 150 28.16 -3.29 23.41
N PRO A 151 29.14 -4.02 23.98
CA PRO A 151 29.79 -5.15 23.33
C PRO A 151 28.85 -6.37 23.26
N PRO A 152 29.07 -7.28 22.28
CA PRO A 152 28.19 -8.42 22.07
C PRO A 152 28.66 -9.60 22.91
N ASP A 153 28.05 -9.82 24.06
CA ASP A 153 28.17 -11.09 24.76
C ASP A 153 26.83 -11.53 25.34
N GLN A 154 26.49 -12.78 25.02
CA GLN A 154 25.35 -13.57 25.52
C GLN A 154 24.01 -13.11 24.90
N TYR A 155 23.33 -13.91 24.08
CA TYR A 155 22.76 -15.20 24.46
C TYR A 155 22.91 -16.26 23.39
N GLN A 156 23.41 -17.41 23.83
CA GLN A 156 23.41 -18.68 23.13
C GLN A 156 21.98 -19.13 22.81
N THR A 157 21.85 -19.54 21.56
CA THR A 157 20.93 -20.52 21.01
C THR A 157 20.61 -21.64 22.00
N THR A 158 19.38 -21.70 22.47
CA THR A 158 18.77 -22.94 22.96
C THR A 158 17.63 -23.32 22.01
N LEU A 159 18.01 -24.09 20.98
CA LEU A 159 17.08 -24.94 20.24
C LEU A 159 16.64 -26.03 21.21
N THR A 160 15.50 -25.83 21.88
CA THR A 160 14.84 -26.88 22.64
C THR A 160 13.42 -27.01 22.12
N THR A 161 13.17 -28.17 21.53
CA THR A 161 11.88 -28.76 21.16
C THR A 161 10.99 -28.83 22.40
N ALA A 162 10.31 -27.74 22.71
CA ALA A 162 9.15 -27.72 23.60
C ALA A 162 7.95 -27.39 22.72
N ALA A 163 6.86 -28.17 22.85
CA ALA A 163 5.57 -27.87 22.24
C ALA A 163 5.23 -26.39 22.52
N ALA A 164 5.42 -25.55 21.50
CA ALA A 164 5.48 -24.12 21.69
C ALA A 164 4.06 -23.59 21.83
N TYR A 165 3.60 -23.46 23.08
CA TYR A 165 2.53 -22.54 23.38
C TYR A 165 2.86 -21.22 22.70
N PRO A 166 1.95 -20.64 21.90
CA PRO A 166 2.20 -19.35 21.29
C PRO A 166 2.57 -18.38 22.40
N SER A 167 3.71 -17.71 22.25
CA SER A 167 4.19 -16.73 23.23
C SER A 167 3.04 -15.74 23.52
N ALA A 168 2.99 -15.16 24.73
CA ALA A 168 1.93 -14.20 25.06
C ALA A 168 1.81 -13.06 24.01
N VAL A 169 2.94 -12.70 23.38
CA VAL A 169 3.01 -11.76 22.25
C VAL A 169 2.31 -12.31 21.00
N HIS A 170 2.47 -13.60 20.68
CA HIS A 170 1.80 -14.23 19.55
C HIS A 170 0.29 -14.34 19.79
N GLN A 171 -0.15 -14.70 21.00
CA GLN A 171 -1.59 -14.76 21.33
C GLN A 171 -2.24 -13.37 21.28
N GLU A 172 -1.56 -12.35 21.80
CA GLU A 172 -2.03 -10.96 21.70
C GLU A 172 -2.11 -10.50 20.24
N LEU A 173 -1.12 -10.85 19.42
CA LEU A 173 -1.12 -10.55 17.99
C LEU A 173 -2.29 -11.25 17.26
N GLU A 174 -2.51 -12.54 17.50
CA GLU A 174 -3.62 -13.28 16.92
C GLU A 174 -4.98 -12.68 17.34
N SER A 175 -5.10 -12.27 18.61
CA SER A 175 -6.29 -11.59 19.14
C SER A 175 -6.54 -10.25 18.44
N GLN A 176 -5.50 -9.42 18.29
CA GLN A 176 -5.58 -8.13 17.60
C GLN A 176 -5.92 -8.29 16.11
N LEU A 177 -5.29 -9.26 15.44
CA LEU A 177 -5.58 -9.57 14.04
C LEU A 177 -7.01 -10.09 13.86
N SER A 178 -7.48 -10.98 14.73
CA SER A 178 -8.85 -11.51 14.69
C SER A 178 -9.89 -10.41 14.94
N THR A 179 -9.61 -9.50 15.88
CA THR A 179 -10.47 -8.33 16.15
C THR A 179 -10.50 -7.38 14.96
N TRP A 180 -9.33 -7.10 14.37
CA TRP A 180 -9.22 -6.29 13.15
C TRP A 180 -9.99 -6.93 11.99
N LEU A 181 -9.83 -8.25 11.81
CA LEU A 181 -10.49 -9.05 10.78
C LEU A 181 -12.02 -8.96 10.87
N ALA A 182 -12.55 -9.11 12.08
CA ALA A 182 -13.98 -8.99 12.36
C ALA A 182 -14.51 -7.57 12.09
N GLY A 183 -13.64 -6.56 12.15
CA GLY A 183 -13.96 -5.17 11.84
C GLY A 183 -13.88 -4.80 10.36
N VAL A 184 -13.40 -5.69 9.48
CA VAL A 184 -13.31 -5.42 8.03
C VAL A 184 -14.72 -5.46 7.41
N PRO A 185 -15.21 -4.39 6.76
CA PRO A 185 -16.54 -4.37 6.19
C PRO A 185 -16.74 -5.40 5.06
N SER A 186 -17.87 -6.11 5.09
CA SER A 186 -18.20 -7.18 4.12
C SER A 186 -18.29 -6.69 2.66
N PHE A 187 -18.64 -5.41 2.43
CA PHE A 187 -18.71 -4.81 1.09
C PHE A 187 -17.35 -4.75 0.36
N LEU A 188 -16.25 -4.92 1.08
CA LEU A 188 -14.92 -5.05 0.46
C LEU A 188 -14.77 -6.38 -0.27
N GLY A 189 -15.56 -7.40 0.08
CA GLY A 189 -15.39 -8.76 -0.43
C GLY A 189 -14.00 -9.32 -0.11
N TRP A 190 -13.40 -8.84 0.97
CA TRP A 190 -12.07 -9.24 1.42
C TRP A 190 -12.19 -10.53 2.25
N SER A 191 -11.30 -11.48 2.00
CA SER A 191 -11.22 -12.75 2.73
C SER A 191 -9.79 -12.95 3.24
N PRO A 192 -9.59 -13.36 4.50
CA PRO A 192 -8.28 -13.75 5.02
C PRO A 192 -7.73 -14.98 4.33
N GLU A 193 -8.59 -15.84 3.76
CA GLU A 193 -8.15 -16.92 2.90
C GLU A 193 -7.53 -16.28 1.66
N PRO A 194 -6.20 -16.35 1.49
CA PRO A 194 -5.64 -16.08 0.20
C PRO A 194 -6.30 -17.11 -0.72
N CYS A 195 -6.86 -16.70 -1.84
CA CYS A 195 -7.23 -17.64 -2.90
C CYS A 195 -6.04 -18.57 -3.27
N LEU A 196 -4.82 -18.21 -2.84
CA LEU A 196 -3.56 -18.92 -2.87
C LEU A 196 -3.27 -19.94 -1.77
N VAL A 197 -3.95 -20.03 -0.61
CA VAL A 197 -3.66 -21.13 0.35
C VAL A 197 -3.94 -22.48 -0.30
N HIS A 198 -4.87 -22.56 -1.25
CA HIS A 198 -5.08 -23.77 -2.06
C HIS A 198 -3.99 -24.01 -3.13
N ALA A 199 -3.29 -22.97 -3.60
CA ALA A 199 -2.29 -23.07 -4.67
C ALA A 199 -0.84 -23.19 -4.15
N LEU A 200 -0.49 -22.49 -3.07
CA LEU A 200 0.85 -22.48 -2.46
C LEU A 200 1.11 -23.66 -1.52
N HIS A 201 0.07 -24.29 -0.97
CA HIS A 201 0.26 -25.53 -0.20
C HIS A 201 0.93 -26.65 -1.02
N LYS A 202 0.97 -26.51 -2.36
CA LYS A 202 1.66 -27.43 -3.27
C LYS A 202 3.13 -27.08 -3.55
N SER A 203 3.62 -25.87 -3.25
CA SER A 203 4.94 -25.43 -3.75
C SER A 203 5.99 -25.09 -2.69
N ASN A 204 5.68 -25.03 -1.38
CA ASN A 204 6.67 -24.85 -0.31
C ASN A 204 7.59 -23.61 -0.43
N VAL A 205 7.21 -22.60 -1.23
CA VAL A 205 7.98 -21.36 -1.40
C VAL A 205 7.35 -20.26 -0.54
N ALA A 206 8.14 -19.67 0.37
CA ALA A 206 7.76 -18.47 1.09
C ALA A 206 7.88 -17.25 0.17
N PHE A 207 6.80 -16.47 0.03
CA PHE A 207 6.76 -15.25 -0.78
C PHE A 207 6.81 -14.04 0.17
N THR A 208 7.69 -13.07 -0.07
CA THR A 208 7.70 -11.84 0.71
C THR A 208 6.64 -10.85 0.21
N ILE A 209 6.32 -9.82 1.01
CA ILE A 209 5.42 -8.73 0.59
C ILE A 209 6.01 -7.97 -0.61
N GLN A 210 7.34 -7.84 -0.69
CA GLN A 210 8.00 -7.21 -1.84
C GLN A 210 7.85 -8.03 -3.11
N ASP A 211 8.00 -9.36 -3.01
CA ASP A 211 7.76 -10.27 -4.12
C ASP A 211 6.29 -10.17 -4.58
N TRP A 212 5.36 -10.03 -3.64
CA TRP A 212 3.94 -9.84 -3.96
C TRP A 212 3.68 -8.55 -4.75
N THR A 213 4.22 -7.41 -4.30
CA THR A 213 4.09 -6.15 -5.03
C THR A 213 4.68 -6.26 -6.42
N LEU A 214 5.83 -6.92 -6.58
CA LEU A 214 6.46 -7.15 -7.88
C LEU A 214 5.58 -8.00 -8.80
N VAL A 215 4.96 -9.06 -8.28
CA VAL A 215 4.01 -9.89 -9.04
C VAL A 215 2.80 -9.07 -9.45
N GLN A 216 2.23 -8.28 -8.54
CA GLN A 216 1.05 -7.47 -8.82
C GLN A 216 1.35 -6.39 -9.88
N ASP A 217 2.50 -5.72 -9.79
CA ASP A 217 2.94 -4.73 -10.78
C ASP A 217 3.20 -5.39 -12.15
N THR A 218 3.78 -6.59 -12.16
CA THR A 218 4.01 -7.36 -13.38
C THR A 218 2.70 -7.76 -14.05
N LEU A 219 1.71 -8.22 -13.27
CA LEU A 219 0.39 -8.58 -13.78
C LEU A 219 -0.39 -7.36 -14.30
N LEU A 220 -0.22 -6.20 -13.65
CA LEU A 220 -0.84 -4.95 -14.09
C LEU A 220 -0.20 -4.44 -15.39
N ALA A 221 1.13 -4.48 -15.50
CA ALA A 221 1.84 -4.13 -16.73
C ALA A 221 1.45 -5.05 -17.88
N ALA A 222 1.33 -6.35 -17.59
CA ALA A 222 0.85 -7.36 -18.51
C ALA A 222 -0.55 -7.06 -19.03
N GLN A 223 -1.49 -6.72 -18.14
CA GLN A 223 -2.85 -6.33 -18.50
C GLN A 223 -2.86 -5.10 -19.41
N ASN A 224 -2.12 -4.04 -19.05
CA ASN A 224 -2.06 -2.81 -19.84
C ASN A 224 -1.53 -3.08 -21.25
N LEU A 225 -0.55 -3.97 -21.39
CA LEU A 225 0.01 -4.36 -22.68
C LEU A 225 -1.02 -5.07 -23.58
N VAL A 226 -1.83 -5.98 -23.02
CA VAL A 226 -2.95 -6.61 -23.75
C VAL A 226 -4.01 -5.59 -24.13
N GLN A 227 -4.34 -4.67 -23.23
CA GLN A 227 -5.34 -3.63 -23.50
C GLN A 227 -4.91 -2.68 -24.62
N ILE A 228 -3.64 -2.26 -24.64
CA ILE A 228 -3.06 -1.44 -25.71
C ILE A 228 -3.17 -2.19 -27.05
N PHE A 229 -2.75 -3.45 -27.08
CA PHE A 229 -2.84 -4.28 -28.29
C PHE A 229 -4.28 -4.40 -28.83
N VAL A 230 -5.26 -4.62 -27.96
CA VAL A 230 -6.68 -4.68 -28.37
C VAL A 230 -7.17 -3.32 -28.88
N SER A 231 -6.66 -2.21 -28.32
CA SER A 231 -7.05 -0.86 -28.74
C SER A 231 -6.45 -0.43 -30.07
N GLU A 232 -5.31 -1.00 -30.48
CA GLU A 232 -4.62 -0.57 -31.71
C GLU A 232 -5.29 -1.03 -33.01
N GLN A 233 -6.22 -2.00 -32.96
CA GLN A 233 -7.18 -2.50 -33.99
C GLN A 233 -6.74 -2.72 -35.45
N SER A 234 -5.76 -2.01 -36.02
CA SER A 234 -5.61 -1.82 -37.47
C SER A 234 -4.39 -2.50 -38.08
N ASP A 235 -3.29 -2.67 -37.33
CA ASP A 235 -2.12 -3.47 -37.73
C ASP A 235 -1.12 -3.50 -36.55
N PRO A 236 -1.27 -4.41 -35.58
CA PRO A 236 -0.40 -4.40 -34.41
C PRO A 236 1.02 -4.82 -34.81
N ASP A 237 2.02 -4.02 -34.40
CA ASP A 237 3.45 -4.30 -34.62
C ASP A 237 3.78 -5.77 -34.28
N PRO A 238 4.45 -6.53 -35.17
CA PRO A 238 4.85 -7.91 -34.92
C PRO A 238 5.58 -8.11 -33.58
N ILE A 239 6.35 -7.11 -33.13
CA ILE A 239 7.04 -7.15 -31.84
C ILE A 239 6.02 -7.07 -30.69
N LEU A 240 5.04 -6.17 -30.79
CA LEU A 240 3.97 -6.06 -29.81
C LEU A 240 3.12 -7.34 -29.78
N GLN A 241 2.76 -7.89 -30.94
CA GLN A 241 2.01 -9.15 -31.05
C GLN A 241 2.75 -10.32 -30.37
N HIS A 242 4.07 -10.42 -30.57
CA HIS A 242 4.89 -11.44 -29.90
C HIS A 242 4.91 -11.26 -28.38
N ARG A 243 5.08 -10.03 -27.89
CA ARG A 243 5.08 -9.70 -26.46
C ARG A 243 3.73 -9.98 -25.80
N VAL A 244 2.64 -9.63 -26.47
CA VAL A 244 1.27 -9.91 -26.02
C VAL A 244 1.09 -11.42 -25.84
N ARG A 245 1.50 -12.24 -26.83
CA ARG A 245 1.38 -13.70 -26.74
C ARG A 245 2.10 -14.30 -25.53
N LEU A 246 3.31 -13.84 -25.22
CA LEU A 246 4.07 -14.32 -24.05
C LEU A 246 3.37 -13.97 -22.72
N VAL A 247 2.78 -12.78 -22.67
CA VAL A 247 2.13 -12.24 -21.49
C VAL A 247 0.74 -12.85 -21.26
N MET A 248 -0.01 -13.15 -22.34
CA MET A 248 -1.34 -13.75 -22.27
C MET A 248 -1.34 -15.08 -21.52
N ASN A 249 -0.40 -15.99 -21.82
CA ASN A 249 -0.26 -17.26 -21.11
C ASN A 249 -0.02 -17.07 -19.60
N THR A 250 0.76 -16.03 -19.27
CA THR A 250 1.06 -15.68 -17.88
C THR A 250 -0.18 -15.14 -17.16
N LEU A 251 -0.96 -14.28 -17.82
CA LEU A 251 -2.22 -13.75 -17.30
C LEU A 251 -3.29 -14.84 -17.15
N GLU A 252 -3.45 -15.72 -18.14
CA GLU A 252 -4.39 -16.85 -18.07
C GLU A 252 -4.04 -17.79 -16.91
N SER A 253 -2.77 -18.17 -16.78
CA SER A 253 -2.28 -18.95 -15.65
C SER A 253 -2.51 -18.23 -14.31
N ALA A 254 -2.27 -16.92 -14.26
CA ALA A 254 -2.50 -16.12 -13.06
C ALA A 254 -3.99 -16.02 -12.69
N MET A 255 -4.88 -15.92 -13.68
CA MET A 255 -6.33 -15.90 -13.50
C MET A 255 -6.87 -17.24 -13.00
N VAL A 256 -6.42 -18.37 -13.58
CA VAL A 256 -6.78 -19.73 -13.14
C VAL A 256 -6.34 -19.96 -11.70
N LYS A 257 -5.17 -19.44 -11.32
CA LYS A 257 -4.61 -19.54 -9.97
C LYS A 257 -5.10 -18.43 -9.01
N CYS A 258 -6.09 -17.64 -9.42
CA CYS A 258 -6.72 -16.59 -8.62
C CYS A 258 -5.76 -15.51 -8.09
N PHE A 259 -4.65 -15.23 -8.80
CA PHE A 259 -3.74 -14.11 -8.49
C PHE A 259 -4.36 -12.74 -8.81
N VAL A 260 -5.42 -12.73 -9.62
CA VAL A 260 -6.12 -11.52 -10.06
C VAL A 260 -7.44 -11.41 -9.30
N GLN A 261 -7.73 -10.24 -8.72
CA GLN A 261 -8.98 -10.00 -8.00
C GLN A 261 -10.21 -10.37 -8.86
N ARG A 262 -11.24 -10.96 -8.23
CA ARG A 262 -12.45 -11.50 -8.87
C ARG A 262 -13.25 -10.52 -9.74
N ARG A 263 -13.06 -9.22 -9.55
CA ARG A 263 -13.66 -8.15 -10.37
C ARG A 263 -12.85 -7.85 -11.63
N TYR A 264 -11.53 -8.01 -11.56
CA TYR A 264 -10.60 -7.82 -12.67
C TYR A 264 -10.61 -9.00 -13.63
N THR A 265 -10.96 -10.21 -13.17
CA THR A 265 -11.02 -11.41 -14.02
C THR A 265 -12.04 -11.32 -15.16
N GLN A 266 -13.16 -10.60 -15.01
CA GLN A 266 -14.17 -10.46 -16.08
C GLN A 266 -13.69 -9.53 -17.21
N GLU A 267 -13.15 -8.36 -16.87
CA GLU A 267 -12.62 -7.41 -17.87
C GLU A 267 -11.36 -7.97 -18.54
N VAL A 268 -10.42 -8.50 -17.76
CA VAL A 268 -9.19 -9.12 -18.30
C VAL A 268 -9.53 -10.33 -19.16
N GLY A 269 -10.49 -11.16 -18.75
CA GLY A 269 -10.96 -12.29 -19.56
C GLY A 269 -11.51 -11.87 -20.93
N ARG A 270 -12.29 -10.78 -20.97
CA ARG A 270 -12.78 -10.21 -22.23
C ARG A 270 -11.65 -9.70 -23.12
N PHE A 271 -10.66 -8.99 -22.55
CA PHE A 271 -9.51 -8.50 -23.33
C PHE A 271 -8.65 -9.64 -23.86
N LEU A 272 -8.42 -10.69 -23.07
CA LEU A 272 -7.68 -11.89 -23.50
C LEU A 272 -8.41 -12.60 -24.65
N GLN A 273 -9.74 -12.73 -24.58
CA GLN A 273 -10.52 -13.33 -25.66
C GLN A 273 -10.37 -12.55 -26.97
N ILE A 274 -10.53 -11.22 -26.92
CA ILE A 274 -10.38 -10.36 -28.11
C ILE A 274 -8.95 -10.42 -28.66
N ALA A 275 -7.94 -10.37 -27.80
CA ALA A 275 -6.55 -10.48 -28.21
C ALA A 275 -6.25 -11.84 -28.88
N THR A 276 -6.81 -12.94 -28.37
CA THR A 276 -6.68 -14.28 -28.97
C THR A 276 -7.29 -14.32 -30.37
N GLU A 277 -8.48 -13.76 -30.54
CA GLU A 277 -9.17 -13.66 -31.84
C GLU A 277 -8.33 -12.84 -32.84
N MET A 278 -7.82 -11.68 -32.44
CA MET A 278 -6.95 -10.84 -33.29
C MET A 278 -5.66 -11.57 -33.70
N ILE A 279 -5.01 -12.27 -32.77
CA ILE A 279 -3.78 -13.01 -33.05
C ILE A 279 -4.04 -14.15 -34.05
N ASN A 280 -5.13 -14.91 -33.86
CA ASN A 280 -5.46 -16.03 -34.73
C ASN A 280 -5.86 -15.58 -36.13
N ASN A 281 -6.60 -14.48 -36.25
CA ASN A 281 -7.04 -13.94 -37.54
C ASN A 281 -5.87 -13.46 -38.41
N ASN A 282 -4.82 -12.87 -37.81
CA ASN A 282 -3.62 -12.43 -38.53
C ASN A 282 -2.76 -13.60 -39.08
N TYR A 283 -2.85 -14.80 -38.47
CA TYR A 283 -2.20 -16.01 -39.00
C TYR A 283 -2.89 -16.54 -40.25
N THR A 284 -4.21 -16.41 -40.35
CA THR A 284 -4.98 -16.85 -41.53
C THR A 284 -4.70 -16.02 -42.79
N ILE A 285 -4.41 -14.73 -42.63
CA ILE A 285 -4.15 -13.82 -43.78
C ILE A 285 -2.74 -14.06 -44.36
N THR A 286 -1.78 -14.44 -43.53
CA THR A 286 -0.37 -14.66 -43.95
C THR A 286 -0.10 -16.06 -44.52
N ALA A 287 -1.00 -17.02 -44.32
CA ALA A 287 -0.88 -18.39 -44.82
C ALA A 287 -1.50 -18.63 -46.22
N SER A 288 -2.09 -17.61 -46.86
CA SER A 288 -2.52 -17.71 -48.25
C SER A 288 -1.29 -17.76 -49.17
N PRO A 289 -1.09 -18.83 -49.96
CA PRO A 289 0.04 -18.90 -50.88
C PRO A 289 -0.11 -17.79 -51.91
N ARG A 290 0.94 -16.98 -52.10
CA ARG A 290 1.06 -16.12 -53.28
C ARG A 290 1.07 -17.05 -54.50
N GLY A 291 -0.06 -17.11 -55.20
CA GLY A 291 -0.14 -17.59 -56.58
C GLY A 291 0.55 -16.61 -57.52
#